data_AF-A0A423GNY9-F1
#
_entry.id   AF-A0A423GNY9-F1
#
_cell.length_a   1.000
_cell.length_b   1.000
_cell.length_c   1.000
_cell.angle_alpha   90.00
_cell.angle_beta   90.00
_cell.angle_gamma   90.00
#
_symmetry.space_group_name_H-M   'P 1'
#
loop_
_entity.id
_entity.type
_entity.pdbx_description
1 polymer ?
#
loop_
_entity_poly.entity_id
_entity_poly.type
_entity_poly.pdbx_seq_one_letter_code
_entity_poly.pdbx_strand_id
1 'polypeptide(L)' 'MNRQEEFLAKALAVHHEYEKATVTVHKMMRESRAVGAELDAVVVRQIASLDAWMELPHEFGDFKADD' A
#
# COMPACT_ATOMS: atom_id res chain seq x y z
N MET A 1 -0.10 -9.04 -20.83
CA MET A 1 -0.14 -9.27 -19.37
C MET A 1 -1.43 -10.01 -19.10
N ASN A 2 -1.40 -11.13 -18.39
CA ASN A 2 -2.61 -11.83 -17.97
C ASN A 2 -3.15 -11.21 -16.68
N ARG A 3 -4.39 -11.56 -16.31
CA ARG A 3 -5.07 -11.00 -15.13
C ARG A 3 -4.33 -11.25 -13.82
N GLN A 4 -3.60 -12.37 -13.72
CA GLN A 4 -2.77 -12.71 -12.57
C GLN A 4 -1.51 -11.82 -12.50
N GLU A 5 -0.85 -11.58 -13.63
CA GLU A 5 0.29 -10.67 -13.73
C GLU A 5 -0.11 -9.22 -13.40
N GLU A 6 -1.29 -8.78 -13.84
CA GLU A 6 -1.87 -7.47 -13.50
C GLU A 6 -2.13 -7.33 -12.00
N PHE A 7 -2.72 -8.36 -11.39
CA PHE A 7 -2.93 -8.40 -9.95
C PHE A 7 -1.61 -8.34 -9.18
N LEU A 8 -0.63 -9.19 -9.53
CA LEU A 8 0.66 -9.22 -8.86
C LEU A 8 1.39 -7.88 -9.00
N ALA A 9 1.35 -7.26 -10.18
CA ALA A 9 1.93 -5.95 -10.41
C ALA A 9 1.29 -4.87 -9.52
N LYS A 10 -0.05 -4.85 -9.40
CA LYS A 10 -0.74 -3.90 -8.51
C LYS A 10 -0.50 -4.20 -7.04
N ALA A 11 -0.55 -5.46 -6.61
CA ALA A 11 -0.28 -5.87 -5.24
C ALA A 11 1.14 -5.46 -4.80
N LEU A 12 2.14 -5.66 -5.67
CA LEU A 12 3.51 -5.22 -5.45
C LEU A 12 3.61 -3.70 -5.34
N ALA A 13 2.93 -2.95 -6.22
CA ALA A 13 2.95 -1.49 -6.18
C ALA A 13 2.33 -0.94 -4.87
N VAL A 14 1.18 -1.48 -4.46
CA VAL A 14 0.52 -1.11 -3.20
C VAL A 14 1.41 -1.41 -1.99
N HIS A 15 2.02 -2.60 -1.95
CA HIS A 15 2.93 -2.98 -0.89
C HIS A 15 4.16 -2.04 -0.83
N HIS A 16 4.75 -1.70 -1.96
CA HIS A 16 5.91 -0.81 -2.02
C HIS A 16 5.58 0.59 -1.46
N GLU A 17 4.42 1.15 -1.83
CA GLU A 17 3.99 2.45 -1.32
C GLU A 17 3.72 2.42 0.19
N TYR A 18 3.10 1.34 0.69
CA TYR A 18 2.94 1.12 2.14
C TYR A 18 4.29 1.04 2.87
N GLU A 19 5.24 0.26 2.35
CA GLU A 19 6.58 0.11 2.93
C GLU A 19 7.32 1.44 2.96
N LYS A 20 7.28 2.20 1.87
CA LYS A 20 7.90 3.53 1.77
C LYS A 20 7.31 4.51 2.79
N ALA A 21 5.98 4.54 2.95
CA ALA A 21 5.34 5.35 3.97
C ALA A 21 5.78 4.92 5.37
N THR A 22 5.81 3.61 5.65
CA THR A 22 6.25 3.05 6.93
C THR A 22 7.70 3.41 7.27
N VAL A 23 8.62 3.28 6.31
CA VAL A 23 10.04 3.68 6.48
C VAL A 23 10.14 5.18 6.80
N THR A 24 9.32 6.00 6.15
CA THR A 24 9.29 7.45 6.38
C THR A 24 8.80 7.78 7.78
N VAL A 25 7.71 7.15 8.25
CA VAL A 25 7.23 7.27 9.64
C VAL A 25 8.32 6.90 10.63
N HIS A 26 8.95 5.72 10.46
CA HIS A 26 10.02 5.28 11.36
C HIS A 26 11.21 6.24 11.38
N LYS A 27 11.58 6.82 10.23
CA LYS A 27 12.62 7.85 10.17
C LYS A 27 12.22 9.09 10.96
N MET A 28 11.01 9.60 10.77
CA MET A 28 10.51 10.78 11.51
C MET A 28 10.44 10.53 13.02
N MET A 29 10.06 9.33 13.45
CA MET A 29 10.07 8.94 14.87
C MET A 29 11.49 8.95 15.44
N ARG A 30 12.47 8.36 14.74
CA ARG A 30 13.89 8.37 15.17
C ARG A 30 14.47 9.78 15.25
N GLU A 31 14.05 10.68 14.37
CA GLU A 31 14.51 12.07 14.33
C GLU A 31 13.73 12.99 15.29
N SER A 32 12.79 12.45 16.09
CA SER A 32 11.88 13.23 16.95
C SER A 32 11.07 14.29 16.18
N ARG A 33 10.81 14.05 14.88
CA ARG A 33 10.01 14.88 13.98
C ARG A 33 8.60 14.32 13.76
N ALA A 34 8.18 13.36 14.57
CA ALA A 34 6.88 12.69 14.47
C ALA A 34 5.72 13.55 15.04
N VAL A 35 5.62 14.81 14.62
CA VAL A 35 4.53 15.72 15.00
C VAL A 35 4.28 16.71 13.86
N GLY A 36 3.01 16.95 13.55
CA GLY A 36 2.57 17.95 12.57
C GLY A 36 2.21 17.38 11.20
N ALA A 37 1.85 18.29 10.29
CA ALA A 37 1.21 17.98 9.02
C ALA A 37 1.99 17.03 8.09
N GLU A 38 3.32 16.99 8.21
CA GLU A 38 4.15 16.06 7.43
C GLU A 38 3.91 14.62 7.87
N LEU A 39 3.79 14.35 9.17
CA LEU A 39 3.49 13.02 9.67
C LEU A 39 2.08 12.59 9.25
N ASP A 40 1.10 13.49 9.39
CA ASP A 40 -0.28 13.24 8.97
C ASP A 40 -0.35 12.85 7.49
N ALA A 41 0.39 13.56 6.63
CA ALA A 41 0.43 13.25 5.21
C ALA A 41 1.02 11.86 4.91
N VAL A 42 2.04 11.43 5.65
CA VAL A 42 2.64 10.09 5.48
C VAL A 42 1.70 9.00 6.01
N VAL A 43 1.06 9.23 7.16
CA VAL A 43 0.07 8.30 7.72
C VAL A 43 -1.13 8.15 6.79
N VAL A 44 -1.64 9.24 6.20
CA VAL A 44 -2.71 9.20 5.21
C VAL A 44 -2.31 8.36 3.99
N ARG A 45 -1.06 8.46 3.51
CA ARG A 45 -0.57 7.60 2.42
C ARG A 45 -0.53 6.13 2.83
N GLN A 46 -0.12 5.83 4.06
CA GLN A 46 -0.09 4.46 4.57
C GLN A 46 -1.51 3.86 4.64
N ILE A 47 -2.49 4.64 5.10
CA ILE A 47 -3.91 4.24 5.13
C ILE A 47 -4.44 4.02 3.71
N ALA A 48 -4.19 4.97 2.79
CA ALA A 48 -4.64 4.83 1.41
C ALA A 48 -4.07 3.58 0.71
N SER A 49 -2.82 3.21 0.99
CA SER A 49 -2.25 1.95 0.50
C SER A 49 -2.94 0.72 1.09
N LEU A 50 -3.32 0.74 2.36
CA LEU A 50 -4.09 -0.36 2.96
C LEU A 50 -5.50 -0.47 2.37
N ASP A 51 -6.18 0.66 2.16
CA ASP A 51 -7.48 0.68 1.50
C ASP A 51 -7.38 0.10 0.09
N ALA A 52 -6.38 0.53 -0.69
CA ALA A 52 -6.12 -0.03 -2.01
C ALA A 52 -5.84 -1.54 -1.98
N TRP A 53 -5.11 -2.03 -0.96
CA TRP A 53 -4.87 -3.47 -0.78
C TRP A 53 -6.17 -4.25 -0.53
N MET A 54 -7.06 -3.72 0.30
CA MET A 54 -8.34 -4.35 0.61
C MET A 54 -9.30 -4.39 -0.58
N GLU A 55 -9.17 -3.46 -1.52
CA GLU A 55 -9.99 -3.43 -2.74
C GLU A 55 -9.49 -4.37 -3.84
N LEU A 56 -8.23 -4.81 -3.81
CA LEU A 56 -7.67 -5.69 -4.86
C LEU A 56 -8.47 -6.98 -5.09
N PRO A 57 -8.94 -7.71 -4.06
CA PRO A 57 -9.79 -8.88 -4.27
C PRO A 57 -11.12 -8.55 -4.96
N HIS A 58 -11.69 -7.37 -4.71
CA HIS A 58 -12.93 -6.92 -5.36
C HIS A 58 -12.70 -6.58 -6.83
N GLU A 59 -11.57 -5.93 -7.15
CA GLU A 59 -11.19 -5.59 -8.53
C GLU A 59 -10.88 -6.82 -9.38
N PHE A 60 -10.17 -7.80 -8.82
CA PHE A 60 -9.68 -8.94 -9.58
C PHE A 60 -10.58 -10.17 -9.48
N GLY A 61 -11.51 -10.20 -8.52
CA GLY A 61 -12.39 -11.33 -8.24
C GLY A 61 -11.64 -12.51 -7.59
N ASP A 62 -12.37 -13.54 -7.19
CA ASP A 62 -11.74 -14.84 -6.87
C ASP A 62 -11.06 -15.33 -8.14
N PHE A 63 -9.75 -15.64 -8.06
CA PHE A 63 -9.06 -16.44 -9.07
C PHE A 63 -9.63 -17.85 -9.01
N LYS A 64 -10.88 -18.03 -9.47
CA LYS A 64 -11.38 -19.34 -9.87
C LYS A 64 -10.44 -19.75 -11.00
N ALA A 65 -9.56 -20.70 -10.69
CA ALA A 65 -8.80 -21.41 -11.69
C ALA A 65 -9.82 -21.88 -12.74
N ASP A 66 -9.68 -21.38 -13.97
CA ASP A 66 -10.39 -21.96 -15.10
C ASP A 66 -10.03 -23.46 -15.11
N ASP A 67 -11.05 -24.32 -15.09
CA ASP A 67 -10.98 -25.79 -15.15
C ASP A 67 -10.11 -26.30 -16.33
#